data_AF-A0A512P9C6-F1
#
_entry.id   AF-A0A512P9C6-F1
#
_cell.length_a   1.000
_cell.length_b   1.000
_cell.length_c   1.000
_cell.angle_alpha   90.00
_cell.angle_beta   90.00
_cell.angle_gamma   90.00
#
_symmetry.space_group_name_H-M   'P 1'
#
loop_
_entity.id
_entity.type
_entity.pdbx_description
1 polymer ?
#
loop_
_entity_poly.entity_id
_entity_poly.type
_entity_poly.pdbx_seq_one_letter_code
_entity_poly.pdbx_strand_id
1 'polypeptide(L)'
;MSESFELQRGTQREVGGALVGVVGLDVMDGAFRARLAVGVRGDQHRAWVDRGRALAVPGWGTLTLRDVVAAGPGLAVLEFAPAGEDGAA
;
A
#
# COMPACT_ATOMS: atom_id res chain seq x y z
N MET A 1 -1.07 -2.39 -16.28
CA MET A 1 0.38 -2.41 -16.00
C MET A 1 0.56 -2.10 -14.52
N SER A 2 1.31 -2.90 -13.76
CA SER A 2 1.54 -2.68 -12.32
C SER A 2 2.88 -1.99 -12.06
N GLU A 3 2.93 -1.15 -11.02
CA GLU A 3 4.16 -0.49 -10.54
C GLU A 3 4.54 -1.05 -9.17
N SER A 4 5.84 -1.34 -8.96
CA SER A 4 6.38 -1.73 -7.66
C SER A 4 7.15 -0.57 -7.04
N PHE A 5 6.99 -0.36 -5.73
CA PHE A 5 7.68 0.68 -5.00
C PHE A 5 7.86 0.32 -3.52
N GLU A 6 8.77 1.03 -2.87
CA GLU A 6 9.14 0.83 -1.48
C GLU A 6 8.73 2.05 -0.65
N LEU A 7 8.21 1.80 0.55
CA LEU A 7 7.87 2.83 1.52
C LEU A 7 8.46 2.48 2.88
N GLN A 8 9.14 3.46 3.48
CA GLN A 8 9.60 3.36 4.86
C GLN A 8 8.43 3.67 5.82
N ARG A 9 8.48 3.10 7.02
CA ARG A 9 7.52 3.46 8.06
C ARG A 9 7.56 4.97 8.33
N GLY A 10 6.39 5.60 8.32
CA GLY A 10 6.23 7.03 8.54
C GLY A 10 6.34 7.87 7.27
N THR A 11 6.56 7.26 6.10
CA THR A 11 6.60 7.97 4.82
C THR A 11 5.34 7.75 3.98
N GLN A 12 5.17 8.62 2.98
CA GLN A 12 4.07 8.59 2.02
C GLN A 12 4.58 8.83 0.60
N ARG A 13 3.87 8.29 -0.38
CA ARG A 13 4.14 8.41 -1.82
C ARG A 13 2.83 8.53 -2.58
N GLU A 14 2.82 9.35 -3.63
CA GLU A 14 1.71 9.40 -4.58
C GLU A 14 1.85 8.29 -5.62
N VAL A 15 0.79 7.50 -5.81
CA VAL A 15 0.73 6.34 -6.69
C VAL A 15 -0.63 6.28 -7.36
N GLY A 16 -0.67 6.42 -8.69
CA GLY A 16 -1.93 6.42 -9.46
C GLY A 16 -2.94 7.48 -8.99
N GLY A 17 -2.47 8.64 -8.49
CA GLY A 17 -3.31 9.70 -7.94
C GLY A 17 -3.81 9.47 -6.50
N ALA A 18 -3.45 8.35 -5.87
CA ALA A 18 -3.67 8.11 -4.44
C ALA A 18 -2.39 8.37 -3.63
N LEU A 19 -2.53 8.97 -2.46
CA LEU A 19 -1.47 9.08 -1.46
C LEU A 19 -1.45 7.81 -0.63
N VAL A 20 -0.37 7.05 -0.73
CA VAL A 20 -0.13 5.81 0.00
C VAL A 20 0.97 6.05 1.03
N GLY A 21 0.69 5.78 2.30
CA GLY A 21 1.65 5.88 3.39
C GLY A 21 1.70 4.64 4.26
N VAL A 22 2.87 4.34 4.80
CA VAL A 22 3.06 3.23 5.74
C VAL A 22 3.04 3.79 7.16
N VAL A 23 1.99 3.49 7.92
CA VAL A 23 1.79 4.01 9.29
C VAL A 23 2.20 3.00 10.37
N GLY A 24 2.49 1.76 10.01
CA GLY A 24 2.93 0.71 10.94
C GLY A 24 3.41 -0.52 10.19
N LEU A 25 4.37 -1.22 10.78
CA LEU A 25 4.89 -2.50 10.30
C LEU A 25 4.99 -3.41 11.51
N ASP A 26 4.38 -4.58 11.42
CA ASP A 26 4.21 -5.50 12.54
C ASP A 26 4.47 -6.94 12.10
N VAL A 27 4.92 -7.76 13.05
CA VAL A 27 5.05 -9.20 12.89
C VAL A 27 4.18 -9.85 13.97
N MET A 28 3.11 -10.51 13.56
CA MET A 28 2.14 -11.17 14.44
C MET A 28 2.08 -12.64 14.07
N ASP A 29 2.37 -13.53 15.02
CA ASP A 29 2.38 -14.99 14.80
C ASP A 29 3.25 -15.42 13.61
N GLY A 30 4.38 -14.74 13.40
CA GLY A 30 5.29 -14.97 12.27
C GLY A 30 4.82 -14.41 10.93
N ALA A 31 3.64 -13.80 10.86
CA ALA A 31 3.13 -13.13 9.67
C ALA A 31 3.51 -11.65 9.66
N PHE A 32 4.10 -11.21 8.55
CA PHE A 32 4.43 -9.82 8.31
C PHE A 32 3.19 -9.03 7.86
N ARG A 33 2.94 -7.89 8.51
CA ARG A 33 1.80 -7.01 8.25
C ARG A 33 2.26 -5.57 8.09
N ALA A 34 1.63 -4.83 7.17
CA ALA A 34 1.77 -3.40 7.08
C ALA A 34 0.43 -2.72 7.34
N ARG A 35 0.44 -1.66 8.16
CA ARG A 35 -0.68 -0.72 8.24
C ARG A 35 -0.45 0.37 7.22
N LEU A 36 -1.35 0.46 6.25
CA LEU A 36 -1.33 1.45 5.19
C LEU A 36 -2.37 2.55 5.47
N ALA A 37 -2.01 3.77 5.17
CA ALA A 37 -2.94 4.88 4.99
C ALA A 37 -3.02 5.15 3.48
N VAL A 38 -4.23 5.14 2.92
CA VAL A 38 -4.46 5.36 1.49
C VAL A 38 -5.57 6.39 1.34
N GLY A 39 -5.39 7.37 0.48
CA GLY A 39 -6.44 8.34 0.18
C GLY A 39 -5.92 9.57 -0.55
N VAL A 40 -6.69 10.65 -0.53
CA VAL A 40 -6.30 11.94 -1.13
C VAL A 40 -5.94 12.94 -0.03
N ARG A 41 -5.33 14.06 -0.41
CA ARG A 41 -5.03 15.13 0.55
C ARG A 41 -6.33 15.63 1.21
N GLY A 42 -6.55 15.25 2.48
CA GLY A 42 -7.74 15.60 3.25
C GLY A 42 -8.69 14.43 3.55
N ASP A 43 -8.57 13.30 2.86
CA ASP A 43 -9.37 12.09 3.10
C ASP A 43 -8.46 10.86 3.14
N GLN A 44 -8.39 10.19 4.29
CA GLN A 44 -7.38 9.16 4.55
C GLN A 44 -8.05 7.92 5.13
N HIS A 45 -8.09 6.85 4.34
CA HIS A 45 -8.51 5.53 4.77
C HIS A 45 -7.34 4.76 5.37
N ARG A 46 -7.55 4.07 6.48
CA ARG A 46 -6.52 3.23 7.12
C ARG A 46 -6.92 1.77 6.99
N ALA A 47 -5.99 0.94 6.53
CA ALA A 47 -6.19 -0.49 6.36
C ALA A 47 -4.94 -1.26 6.80
N TRP A 48 -5.15 -2.48 7.30
CA TRP A 48 -4.07 -3.44 7.49
C TRP A 48 -4.00 -4.37 6.29
N VAL A 49 -2.79 -4.61 5.80
CA VAL A 49 -2.53 -5.52 4.68
C VAL A 49 -1.45 -6.50 5.11
N ASP A 50 -1.75 -7.79 4.99
CA ASP A 50 -0.80 -8.87 5.24
C ASP A 50 0.09 -9.08 4.03
N ARG A 51 1.30 -9.60 4.24
CA ARG A 51 2.19 -9.98 3.13
C ARG A 51 1.49 -10.98 2.20
N GLY A 52 1.59 -10.73 0.91
CA GLY A 52 0.93 -11.49 -0.16
C GLY A 52 -0.56 -11.20 -0.32
N ARG A 53 -1.15 -10.32 0.50
CA ARG A 53 -2.54 -9.89 0.36
C ARG A 53 -2.65 -8.57 -0.37
N ALA A 54 -3.82 -8.41 -0.97
CA ALA A 54 -4.21 -7.25 -1.75
C ALA A 54 -5.30 -6.46 -1.02
N LEU A 55 -5.22 -5.14 -1.13
CA LEU A 55 -6.20 -4.17 -0.67
C LEU A 55 -6.78 -3.47 -1.90
N ALA A 56 -8.08 -3.62 -2.10
CA ALA A 56 -8.80 -2.83 -3.09
C ALA A 56 -8.97 -1.40 -2.56
N VAL A 57 -8.55 -0.43 -3.36
CA VAL A 57 -8.69 1.00 -3.11
C VAL A 57 -9.76 1.53 -4.07
N PRO A 58 -10.98 1.81 -3.59
CA PRO A 58 -12.13 2.12 -4.45
C PRO A 58 -11.88 3.33 -5.35
N GLY A 59 -11.92 3.15 -6.67
CA GLY A 59 -11.71 4.22 -7.64
C GLY A 59 -10.24 4.49 -8.01
N TRP A 60 -9.28 3.80 -7.40
CA TRP A 60 -7.85 3.93 -7.75
C TRP A 60 -7.23 2.64 -8.26
N GLY A 61 -7.49 1.51 -7.60
CA GLY A 61 -6.87 0.24 -7.98
C GLY A 61 -6.64 -0.69 -6.81
N THR A 62 -5.64 -1.56 -6.95
CA THR A 62 -5.32 -2.61 -5.98
C THR A 62 -3.88 -2.47 -5.52
N LEU A 63 -3.67 -2.41 -4.20
CA LEU A 63 -2.36 -2.42 -3.55
C LEU A 63 -2.07 -3.81 -2.97
N THR A 64 -0.97 -4.42 -3.36
CA THR A 64 -0.52 -5.72 -2.84
C THR A 64 0.74 -5.53 -2.01
N LEU A 65 0.74 -6.02 -0.77
CA LEU A 65 1.95 -6.03 0.05
C LEU A 65 2.83 -7.21 -0.38
N ARG A 66 3.93 -6.94 -1.08
CA ARG A 66 4.85 -7.97 -1.57
C ARG A 66 5.76 -8.48 -0.48
N ASP A 67 6.34 -7.56 0.28
CA ASP A 67 7.28 -7.88 1.35
C ASP A 67 7.30 -6.82 2.44
N VAL A 68 7.81 -7.23 3.61
CA VAL A 68 8.08 -6.33 4.73
C VAL A 68 9.43 -6.67 5.31
N VAL A 69 10.29 -5.67 5.36
CA VAL A 69 11.59 -5.75 6.03
C VAL A 69 11.45 -5.06 7.38
N ALA A 70 11.43 -5.82 8.46
CA ALA A 70 11.32 -5.29 9.83
C ALA A 70 12.65 -4.77 10.40
N ALA A 71 13.72 -4.74 9.61
CA ALA A 71 15.03 -4.24 10.04
C ALA A 71 15.10 -2.69 9.96
N GLY A 72 15.84 -2.08 10.89
CA GLY A 72 16.03 -0.64 10.92
C GLY A 72 14.72 0.14 11.04
N PRO A 73 14.48 1.21 10.25
CA PRO A 73 13.23 1.98 10.31
C PRO A 73 12.00 1.18 9.83
N GLY A 74 12.21 0.01 9.23
CA GLY A 74 11.16 -0.83 8.66
C GLY A 74 10.72 -0.34 7.27
N LEU A 75 10.59 -1.28 6.34
CA LEU A 75 10.26 -1.01 4.93
C LEU A 75 9.17 -1.97 4.45
N ALA A 76 8.20 -1.46 3.70
CA ALA A 76 7.21 -2.25 2.98
C ALA A 76 7.42 -2.11 1.48
N VAL A 77 7.40 -3.25 0.80
CA VAL A 77 7.43 -3.32 -0.66
C VAL A 77 6.01 -3.56 -1.15
N LEU A 78 5.51 -2.63 -1.94
CA LEU A 78 4.13 -2.61 -2.42
C LEU A 78 4.13 -2.72 -3.95
N GLU A 79 3.13 -3.42 -4.47
CA GLU A 79 2.79 -3.43 -5.88
C GLU A 79 1.42 -2.80 -6.06
N PHE A 80 1.32 -1.81 -6.94
CA PHE A 80 0.07 -1.16 -7.29
C PHE A 80 -0.35 -1.53 -8.70
N ALA A 81 -1.58 -2.00 -8.83
CA ALA A 81 -2.26 -2.15 -10.10
C ALA A 81 -3.41 -1.11 -10.16
N PRO A 82 -3.34 -0.09 -11.03
CA PRO A 82 -4.43 0.87 -11.16
C PRO A 82 -5.72 0.15 -11.57
N ALA A 83 -6.86 0.68 -11.15
CA ALA A 83 -8.14 0.29 -11.73
C ALA A 83 -8.03 0.55 -13.22
N GLY A 84 -8.30 -0.47 -14.05
CA GLY A 84 -8.32 -0.27 -15.49
C GLY A 84 -9.27 0.89 -15.78
N GLU A 85 -8.88 1.80 -16.67
CA GLU A 85 -9.84 2.66 -17.33
C GLU A 85 -10.78 1.73 -18.11
N ASP A 86 -11.85 1.28 -17.47
CA ASP A 86 -12.91 0.56 -18.15
C ASP A 86 -13.64 1.59 -19.01
N GLY A 87 -13.15 1.73 -20.23
CA GLY A 87 -13.82 2.22 -21.43
C GLY A 87 -14.81 3.38 -21.25
N ALA A 88 -14.31 4.62 -21.25
CA ALA A 88 -15.03 5.72 -21.88
C ALA A 88 -14.55 5.82 -23.33
N ALA A 89 -15.13 5.01 -24.23
CA ALA A 89 -15.03 5.17 -25.67
C ALA A 89 -16.41 4.99 -26.31
#